data_AF-U7PKJ5-F1
#
_entry.id   AF-U7PKJ5-F1
#
_cell.length_a   1.000
_cell.length_b   1.000
_cell.length_c   1.000
_cell.angle_alpha   90.00
_cell.angle_beta   90.00
_cell.angle_gamma   90.00
#
_symmetry.space_group_name_H-M   'P 1'
#
loop_
_entity.id
_entity.type
_entity.pdbx_description
1 polymer ?
#
loop_
_entity_poly.entity_id
_entity_poly.type
_entity_poly.pdbx_seq_one_letter_code
_entity_poly.pdbx_strand_id
1 'polypeptide(L)'
;MPAQLSILARARQRSQMTDDTALSNKSSKGHDNDDKNGSGTATQKKTRKRVRQFTSDDRAAHRIFERWWREAFREKLIELAEMLPSLAGADIDRLSKHTVVHESISRHHEQTRQIDTLTRERDELRDEVTRWRTQAGFPAADTSRSDYSRQQALMQPPEEILWTVS
;
A
#
# COMPACT_ATOMS: atom_id res chain seq x y z
N MET A 1 -40.98 22.99 29.57
CA MET A 1 -39.69 23.05 28.85
C MET A 1 -39.84 22.26 27.55
N PRO A 2 -39.63 22.86 26.35
CA PRO A 2 -39.83 22.17 25.08
C PRO A 2 -38.85 21.00 24.93
N ALA A 3 -39.37 19.83 24.58
CA ALA A 3 -38.57 18.60 24.41
C ALA A 3 -37.59 18.79 23.25
N GLN A 4 -36.29 18.63 23.53
CA GLN A 4 -35.26 18.60 22.49
C GLN A 4 -35.43 17.29 21.70
N LEU A 5 -35.99 17.38 20.50
CA LEU A 5 -36.00 16.28 19.53
C LEU A 5 -34.57 15.95 19.14
N SER A 6 -34.19 14.67 19.27
CA SER A 6 -32.87 14.20 18.87
C SER A 6 -32.59 14.50 17.40
N ILE A 7 -31.32 14.75 17.07
CA ILE A 7 -30.85 14.99 15.70
C ILE A 7 -31.35 13.88 14.73
N LEU A 8 -31.47 12.66 15.25
CA LEU A 8 -31.99 11.50 14.52
C LEU A 8 -33.47 11.64 14.14
N ALA A 9 -34.30 12.25 14.99
CA ALA A 9 -35.71 12.52 14.68
C ALA A 9 -35.87 13.56 13.57
N ARG A 10 -34.97 14.55 13.51
CA ARG A 10 -34.98 15.61 12.48
C ARG A 10 -34.63 15.06 11.08
N ALA A 11 -33.81 14.00 11.01
CA ALA A 11 -33.44 13.37 9.75
C ALA A 11 -34.61 12.61 9.09
N ARG A 12 -35.53 12.04 9.87
CA ARG A 12 -36.63 11.23 9.32
C ARG A 12 -37.71 12.07 8.64
N GLN A 13 -37.94 13.29 9.13
CA GLN A 13 -38.96 14.18 8.57
C GLN A 13 -38.55 14.79 7.23
N ARG A 14 -37.26 14.82 6.91
CA ARG A 14 -36.74 15.38 5.66
C ARG A 14 -36.82 14.42 4.45
N SER A 15 -37.23 13.16 4.68
CA SER A 15 -37.32 12.14 3.62
C SER A 15 -38.63 12.18 2.81
N GLN A 16 -39.52 13.15 3.02
CA GLN A 16 -40.81 13.22 2.29
C GLN A 16 -40.99 14.47 1.42
N MET A 17 -39.94 15.27 1.18
CA MET A 17 -40.05 16.47 0.32
C MET A 17 -38.82 16.67 -0.56
N THR A 18 -38.61 15.78 -1.54
CA THR A 18 -37.76 16.04 -2.72
C THR A 18 -38.27 15.21 -3.89
N ASP A 19 -39.45 15.56 -4.39
CA ASP A 19 -39.84 15.30 -5.77
C ASP A 19 -39.84 16.67 -6.46
N ASP A 20 -39.51 16.72 -7.76
CA ASP A 20 -39.49 17.90 -8.63
C ASP A 20 -38.19 18.75 -8.67
N THR A 21 -37.08 18.16 -9.12
CA THR A 21 -36.14 18.90 -10.00
C THR A 21 -35.42 17.93 -10.94
N ALA A 22 -36.09 17.59 -12.04
CA ALA A 22 -35.53 16.79 -13.13
C ALA A 22 -34.47 17.60 -13.89
N LEU A 23 -33.18 17.32 -13.64
CA LEU A 23 -32.11 17.77 -14.51
C LEU A 23 -31.97 16.81 -15.70
N SER A 24 -32.49 17.28 -16.82
CA SER A 24 -32.17 16.82 -18.17
C SER A 24 -30.65 16.72 -18.37
N ASN A 25 -30.13 15.52 -18.57
CA ASN A 25 -28.89 15.31 -19.32
C ASN A 25 -29.07 14.11 -20.24
N LYS A 26 -29.29 14.43 -21.53
CA LYS A 26 -29.25 13.50 -22.65
C LYS A 26 -27.80 13.06 -22.87
N SER A 27 -27.51 11.78 -22.71
CA SER A 27 -26.37 11.14 -23.38
C SER A 27 -26.79 9.73 -23.80
N SER A 28 -27.16 9.64 -25.07
CA SER A 28 -27.43 8.41 -25.78
C SER A 28 -26.12 7.66 -26.03
N LYS A 29 -25.91 6.52 -25.37
CA LYS A 29 -24.99 5.49 -25.87
C LYS A 29 -25.55 4.11 -25.52
N GLY A 30 -26.08 3.46 -26.55
CA GLY A 30 -26.70 2.14 -26.47
C GLY A 30 -25.68 1.02 -26.23
N HIS A 31 -26.11 0.07 -25.42
CA HIS A 31 -25.73 -1.35 -25.48
C HIS A 31 -26.86 -2.11 -24.77
N ASP A 32 -27.85 -2.53 -25.54
CA ASP A 32 -28.89 -3.45 -25.09
C ASP A 32 -28.30 -4.86 -25.08
N ASN A 33 -28.18 -5.45 -23.89
CA ASN A 33 -28.08 -6.89 -23.72
C ASN A 33 -29.36 -7.36 -23.03
N ASP A 34 -30.28 -7.89 -23.84
CA ASP A 34 -31.50 -8.57 -23.42
C ASP A 34 -31.14 -9.93 -22.79
N ASP A 35 -30.97 -9.98 -21.47
CA ASP A 35 -31.01 -11.24 -20.72
C ASP A 35 -32.47 -11.54 -20.31
N LYS A 36 -33.23 -12.14 -21.22
CA LYS A 36 -34.50 -12.81 -20.90
C LYS A 36 -34.21 -14.16 -20.25
N ASN A 37 -34.24 -14.23 -18.93
CA ASN A 37 -34.30 -15.50 -18.22
C ASN A 37 -35.61 -15.67 -17.44
N GLY A 38 -36.46 -16.57 -17.95
CA GLY A 38 -37.15 -17.56 -17.12
C GLY A 38 -38.34 -17.09 -16.29
N SER A 39 -39.51 -17.04 -16.92
CA SER A 39 -40.82 -17.15 -16.25
C SER A 39 -40.92 -18.51 -15.55
N GLY A 40 -40.87 -18.52 -14.21
CA GLY A 40 -41.12 -19.70 -13.37
C GLY A 40 -41.99 -19.30 -12.18
N THR A 41 -43.27 -19.63 -12.25
CA THR A 41 -44.28 -19.44 -11.21
C THR A 41 -44.08 -20.42 -10.07
N ALA A 42 -43.48 -20.00 -8.95
CA ALA A 42 -43.62 -20.68 -7.66
C ALA A 42 -43.24 -19.73 -6.51
N THR A 43 -44.20 -19.55 -5.61
CA THR A 43 -44.18 -18.74 -4.40
C THR A 43 -43.17 -19.29 -3.37
N GLN A 44 -41.96 -18.73 -3.36
CA GLN A 44 -41.04 -18.84 -2.23
C GLN A 44 -40.44 -17.44 -2.02
N LYS A 45 -40.77 -16.81 -0.89
CA LYS A 45 -40.23 -15.50 -0.45
C LYS A 45 -38.74 -15.64 -0.14
N LYS A 46 -37.91 -15.88 -1.16
CA LYS A 46 -36.46 -15.77 -1.08
C LYS A 46 -36.15 -14.28 -1.05
N THR A 47 -35.78 -13.79 0.13
CA THR A 47 -35.29 -12.42 0.33
C THR A 47 -34.22 -12.12 -0.70
N ARG A 48 -34.57 -11.35 -1.74
CA ARG A 48 -33.59 -10.92 -2.75
C ARG A 48 -32.47 -10.19 -2.03
N LYS A 49 -31.23 -10.66 -2.19
CA LYS A 49 -30.04 -9.93 -1.73
C LYS A 49 -30.16 -8.50 -2.28
N ARG A 50 -30.05 -7.48 -1.42
CA ARG A 50 -30.01 -6.09 -1.87
C ARG A 50 -28.79 -5.94 -2.78
N VAL A 51 -29.02 -5.90 -4.09
CA VAL A 51 -27.97 -5.55 -5.05
C VAL A 51 -27.70 -4.07 -4.86
N ARG A 52 -26.52 -3.72 -4.35
CA ARG A 52 -26.09 -2.33 -4.23
C ARG A 52 -25.90 -1.78 -5.64
N GLN A 53 -26.70 -0.77 -5.99
CA GLN A 53 -26.53 -0.04 -7.24
C GLN A 53 -25.45 1.02 -7.02
N PHE A 54 -24.30 0.86 -7.69
CA PHE A 54 -23.23 1.85 -7.67
C PHE A 54 -23.77 3.16 -8.27
N THR A 55 -23.83 4.21 -7.45
CA THR A 55 -24.27 5.53 -7.92
C THR A 55 -23.19 6.11 -8.85
N SER A 56 -23.55 7.14 -9.62
CA SER A 56 -22.56 7.90 -10.40
C SER A 56 -21.46 8.47 -9.50
N ASP A 57 -21.82 8.86 -8.28
CA ASP A 57 -20.92 9.42 -7.29
C ASP A 57 -19.92 8.36 -6.75
N ASP A 58 -20.39 7.14 -6.50
CA ASP A 58 -19.53 6.01 -6.11
C ASP A 58 -18.48 5.70 -7.20
N ARG A 59 -18.91 5.73 -8.46
CA ARG A 59 -18.00 5.58 -9.61
C ARG A 59 -17.03 6.76 -9.73
N ALA A 60 -17.48 7.99 -9.49
CA ALA A 60 -16.62 9.16 -9.52
C ALA A 60 -15.56 9.11 -8.42
N ALA A 61 -15.97 8.80 -7.18
CA ALA A 61 -15.07 8.58 -6.04
C ALA A 61 -14.05 7.48 -6.34
N HIS A 62 -14.50 6.33 -6.88
CA HIS A 62 -13.58 5.25 -7.28
C HIS A 62 -12.53 5.71 -8.30
N ARG A 63 -12.92 6.48 -9.32
CA ARG A 63 -11.96 7.03 -10.31
C ARG A 63 -10.95 7.99 -9.69
N ILE A 64 -11.37 8.77 -8.69
CA ILE A 64 -10.48 9.65 -7.94
C ILE A 64 -9.49 8.81 -7.15
N PHE A 65 -9.97 7.88 -6.30
CA PHE A 65 -9.10 7.01 -5.49
C PHE A 65 -8.07 6.25 -6.32
N GLU A 66 -8.53 5.64 -7.41
CA GLU A 66 -7.67 4.88 -8.30
C GLU A 66 -6.63 5.76 -9.00
N ARG A 67 -6.95 7.04 -9.31
CA ARG A 67 -5.94 7.99 -9.79
C ARG A 67 -4.90 8.29 -8.72
N TRP A 68 -5.32 8.57 -7.48
CA TRP A 68 -4.40 8.81 -6.36
C TRP A 68 -3.50 7.60 -6.11
N TRP A 69 -4.04 6.39 -6.17
CA TRP A 69 -3.27 5.17 -5.99
C TRP A 69 -2.21 4.99 -7.08
N ARG A 70 -2.57 5.24 -8.35
CA ARG A 70 -1.59 5.21 -9.46
C ARG A 70 -0.51 6.25 -9.32
N GLU A 71 -0.85 7.45 -8.84
CA GLU A 71 0.13 8.51 -8.65
C GLU A 71 1.10 8.16 -7.52
N ALA A 72 0.60 7.73 -6.36
CA ALA A 72 1.44 7.26 -5.26
C ALA A 72 2.35 6.10 -5.68
N PHE A 73 1.85 5.16 -6.49
CA PHE A 73 2.66 4.08 -7.03
C PHE A 73 3.73 4.58 -8.01
N ARG A 74 3.41 5.56 -8.87
CA ARG A 74 4.38 6.19 -9.78
C ARG A 74 5.48 6.92 -9.02
N GLU A 75 5.12 7.71 -8.02
CA GLU A 75 6.09 8.40 -7.15
C GLU A 75 7.08 7.42 -6.52
N LYS A 76 6.58 6.26 -6.04
CA LYS A 76 7.47 5.24 -5.48
C LYS A 76 8.42 4.62 -6.52
N LEU A 77 8.00 4.49 -7.77
CA LEU A 77 8.88 4.04 -8.86
C LEU A 77 9.93 5.09 -9.23
N ILE A 78 9.59 6.38 -9.18
CA ILE A 78 10.53 7.48 -9.40
C ILE A 78 11.60 7.47 -8.30
N GLU A 79 11.18 7.45 -7.03
CA GLU A 79 12.09 7.35 -5.88
C GLU A 79 13.02 6.13 -5.99
N LEU A 80 12.48 4.98 -6.44
CA LEU A 80 13.28 3.77 -6.66
C LEU A 80 14.29 3.94 -7.80
N ALA A 81 13.91 4.58 -8.91
CA ALA A 81 14.80 4.83 -10.04
C ALA A 81 15.95 5.79 -9.68
N GLU A 82 15.68 6.82 -8.87
CA GLU A 82 16.70 7.78 -8.40
C GLU A 82 17.79 7.11 -7.54
N MET A 83 17.44 6.08 -6.76
CA MET A 83 18.39 5.33 -5.94
C MET A 83 19.28 4.37 -6.74
N LEU A 84 18.99 4.14 -8.03
CA LEU A 84 19.64 3.14 -8.86
C LEU A 84 20.73 3.77 -9.74
N PRO A 85 22.02 3.48 -9.50
CA PRO A 85 23.11 4.05 -10.28
C PRO A 85 23.06 3.68 -11.78
N SER A 86 22.51 2.51 -12.12
CA SER A 86 22.36 2.06 -13.51
C SER A 86 21.36 2.89 -14.32
N LEU A 87 20.49 3.65 -13.64
CA LEU A 87 19.42 4.44 -14.24
C LEU A 87 19.64 5.95 -14.14
N ALA A 88 20.74 6.41 -13.54
CA ALA A 88 21.00 7.83 -13.23
C ALA A 88 21.03 8.77 -14.45
N GLY A 89 21.12 8.24 -15.68
CA GLY A 89 21.05 9.02 -16.93
C GLY A 89 19.85 8.70 -17.81
N ALA A 90 18.93 7.83 -17.37
CA ALA A 90 17.75 7.48 -18.12
C ALA A 90 16.61 8.48 -17.85
N ASP A 91 15.83 8.81 -18.88
CA ASP A 91 14.61 9.60 -18.72
C ASP A 91 13.61 8.82 -17.86
N ILE A 92 13.43 9.23 -16.60
CA ILE A 92 12.57 8.57 -15.62
C ILE A 92 11.14 8.39 -16.15
N ASP A 93 10.63 9.38 -16.89
CA ASP A 93 9.29 9.35 -17.49
C ASP A 93 9.09 8.30 -18.59
N ARG A 94 10.19 7.83 -19.20
CA ARG A 94 10.17 6.82 -20.27
C ARG A 94 10.48 5.42 -19.76
N LEU A 95 10.84 5.29 -18.50
CA LEU A 95 11.32 4.04 -17.95
C LEU A 95 10.16 3.07 -17.68
N SER A 96 10.37 1.80 -18.05
CA SER A 96 9.34 0.77 -17.85
C SER A 96 9.29 0.33 -16.39
N LYS A 97 8.09 -0.01 -15.90
CA LYS A 97 7.90 -0.57 -14.55
C LYS A 97 8.81 -1.78 -14.29
N HIS A 98 8.93 -2.65 -15.29
CA HIS A 98 9.76 -3.84 -15.21
C HIS A 98 11.25 -3.50 -15.07
N THR A 99 11.75 -2.51 -15.83
CA THR A 99 13.15 -2.10 -15.76
C THR A 99 13.52 -1.57 -14.39
N VAL A 100 12.71 -0.66 -13.81
CA VAL A 100 12.95 -0.13 -12.45
C VAL A 100 13.03 -1.27 -11.44
N VAL A 101 12.06 -2.18 -11.49
CA VAL A 101 11.99 -3.31 -10.54
C VAL A 101 13.18 -4.26 -10.73
N HIS A 102 13.52 -4.62 -11.97
CA HIS A 102 14.64 -5.51 -12.26
C HIS A 102 15.98 -4.95 -11.78
N GLU A 103 16.24 -3.67 -12.09
CA GLU A 103 17.46 -2.99 -11.65
C GLU A 103 17.51 -2.89 -10.12
N SER A 104 16.37 -2.66 -9.46
CA SER A 104 16.30 -2.63 -7.99
C SER A 104 16.67 -3.96 -7.35
N ILE A 105 16.17 -5.07 -7.90
CA ILE A 105 16.49 -6.42 -7.42
C ILE A 105 17.98 -6.71 -7.62
N SER A 106 18.51 -6.37 -8.79
CA SER A 106 19.93 -6.53 -9.12
C SER A 106 20.82 -5.74 -8.15
N ARG A 107 20.48 -4.48 -7.87
CA ARG A 107 21.19 -3.65 -6.89
C ARG A 107 21.11 -4.22 -5.49
N HIS A 108 19.95 -4.69 -5.05
CA HIS A 108 19.80 -5.30 -3.72
C HIS A 108 20.69 -6.53 -3.56
N HIS A 109 20.75 -7.39 -4.59
CA HIS A 109 21.67 -8.54 -4.59
C HIS A 109 23.14 -8.12 -4.52
N GLU A 110 23.53 -7.08 -5.27
CA GLU A 110 24.90 -6.55 -5.22
C GLU A 110 25.23 -5.97 -3.85
N GLN A 111 24.34 -5.16 -3.27
CA GLN A 111 24.51 -4.60 -1.92
C GLN A 111 24.62 -5.69 -0.86
N THR A 112 23.83 -6.77 -0.98
CA THR A 112 23.90 -7.92 -0.06
C THR A 112 25.28 -8.57 -0.13
N ARG A 113 25.80 -8.83 -1.35
CA ARG A 113 27.15 -9.39 -1.52
C ARG A 113 28.23 -8.47 -0.96
N GLN A 114 28.11 -7.16 -1.17
CA GLN A 114 29.05 -6.18 -0.63
C GLN A 114 29.05 -6.17 0.90
N ILE A 115 27.86 -6.24 1.53
CA ILE A 115 27.73 -6.36 2.99
C ILE A 115 28.38 -7.66 3.49
N ASP A 116 28.16 -8.78 2.81
CA ASP A 116 28.75 -10.07 3.17
C ASP A 116 30.29 -10.03 3.09
N THR A 117 30.85 -9.48 2.02
CA THR A 117 32.29 -9.29 1.86
C THR A 117 32.87 -8.39 2.95
N LEU A 118 32.28 -7.21 3.19
CA LEU A 118 32.72 -6.29 4.24
C LEU A 118 32.61 -6.90 5.64
N THR A 119 31.56 -7.70 5.89
CA THR A 119 31.37 -8.41 7.15
C THR A 119 32.48 -9.43 7.36
N ARG A 120 32.84 -10.18 6.32
CA ARG A 120 33.94 -11.13 6.34
C ARG A 120 35.29 -10.45 6.56
N GLU A 121 35.60 -9.39 5.83
CA GLU A 121 36.84 -8.60 6.01
C GLU A 121 36.94 -8.06 7.44
N ARG A 122 35.82 -7.53 7.96
CA ARG A 122 35.73 -7.07 9.35
C ARG A 122 36.04 -8.19 10.34
N ASP A 123 35.54 -9.41 10.10
CA ASP A 123 35.78 -10.56 10.96
C ASP A 123 37.23 -11.03 10.89
N GLU A 124 37.82 -11.08 9.69
CA GLU A 124 39.24 -11.40 9.49
C GLU A 124 40.17 -10.39 10.23
N LEU A 125 39.88 -9.09 10.13
CA LEU A 125 40.60 -8.04 10.86
C LEU A 125 40.41 -8.15 12.38
N ARG A 126 39.21 -8.51 12.85
CA ARG A 126 38.97 -8.72 14.28
C ARG A 126 39.74 -9.92 14.82
N ASP A 127 39.83 -10.99 14.04
CA ASP A 127 40.63 -12.17 14.38
C ASP A 127 42.11 -11.84 14.44
N GLU A 128 42.62 -11.07 13.49
CA GLU A 128 44.01 -10.59 13.49
C GLU A 128 44.29 -9.73 14.74
N VAL A 129 43.48 -8.70 15.01
CA VAL A 129 43.61 -7.87 16.21
C VAL A 129 43.56 -8.71 17.48
N THR A 130 42.68 -9.72 17.53
CA THR A 130 42.57 -10.63 18.66
C THR A 130 43.85 -11.44 18.86
N ARG A 131 44.45 -11.97 17.77
CA ARG A 131 45.74 -12.68 17.82
C ARG A 131 46.88 -11.78 18.30
N TRP A 132 46.93 -10.54 17.85
CA TRP A 132 47.97 -9.59 18.27
C TRP A 132 47.81 -9.22 19.75
N ARG A 133 46.57 -9.09 20.25
CA ARG A 133 46.30 -8.87 21.68
C ARG A 133 46.74 -10.04 22.54
N THR A 134 46.40 -11.27 22.15
CA THR A 134 46.80 -12.47 22.91
C THR A 134 48.32 -12.64 22.93
N GLN A 135 49.01 -12.36 21.82
CA GLN A 135 50.48 -12.36 21.76
C GLN A 135 51.13 -11.29 22.65
N ALA A 136 50.51 -10.12 22.76
CA ALA A 136 50.98 -9.03 23.62
C ALA A 136 50.56 -9.18 25.10
N GLY A 137 49.87 -10.28 25.47
CA GLY A 137 49.41 -10.53 26.84
C GLY A 137 48.18 -9.72 27.25
N PHE A 138 47.50 -9.05 26.32
CA PHE A 138 46.24 -8.38 26.56
C PHE A 138 45.07 -9.36 26.43
N PRO A 139 43.99 -9.21 27.21
CA PRO A 139 42.79 -10.01 27.04
C PRO A 139 42.22 -9.82 25.62
N ALA A 140 41.68 -10.91 25.06
CA ALA A 140 40.99 -10.89 23.78
C ALA A 140 39.93 -9.77 23.78
N ALA A 141 39.78 -9.06 22.66
CA ALA A 141 38.82 -7.97 22.56
C ALA A 141 37.41 -8.48 22.90
N ASP A 142 36.78 -7.89 23.92
CA ASP A 142 35.41 -8.21 24.27
C ASP A 142 34.49 -7.89 23.08
N THR A 143 33.98 -8.93 22.43
CA THR A 143 33.08 -8.83 21.28
C THR A 143 31.63 -8.55 21.72
N SER A 144 31.37 -8.31 23.01
CA SER A 144 30.06 -8.04 23.62
C SER A 144 29.36 -6.73 23.19
N ARG A 145 29.84 -6.02 22.16
CA ARG A 145 29.16 -4.82 21.65
C ARG A 145 28.43 -5.12 20.35
N SER A 146 27.36 -5.93 20.46
CA SER A 146 26.35 -6.09 19.41
C SER A 146 25.47 -4.84 19.31
N ASP A 147 26.04 -3.72 18.87
CA ASP A 147 25.25 -2.54 18.47
C ASP A 147 24.25 -2.89 17.35
N TYR A 148 24.49 -3.99 16.61
CA TYR A 148 23.55 -4.58 15.65
C TYR A 148 22.21 -5.02 16.25
N SER A 149 22.18 -5.55 17.48
CA SER A 149 20.91 -5.95 18.12
C SER A 149 20.07 -4.74 18.53
N ARG A 150 20.74 -3.63 18.91
CA ARG A 150 20.07 -2.37 19.23
C ARG A 150 19.52 -1.68 17.98
N GLN A 151 20.23 -1.77 16.87
CA GLN A 151 19.77 -1.26 15.57
C GLN A 151 18.65 -2.11 14.97
N GLN A 152 18.71 -3.45 15.09
CA GLN A 152 17.61 -4.32 14.67
C GLN A 152 16.33 -4.08 15.47
N ALA A 153 16.44 -3.82 16.78
CA ALA A 153 15.29 -3.43 17.61
C ALA A 153 14.66 -2.09 17.20
N LEU A 154 15.42 -1.19 16.55
CA LEU A 154 14.92 0.08 16.01
C LEU A 154 14.38 -0.03 14.57
N MET A 155 14.76 -1.05 13.81
CA MET A 155 14.29 -1.29 12.44
C MET A 155 12.97 -2.07 12.37
N GLN A 156 12.48 -2.64 13.46
CA GLN A 156 11.15 -3.25 13.46
C GLN A 156 10.08 -2.15 13.38
N PRO A 157 9.22 -2.15 12.34
CA PRO A 157 8.05 -1.30 12.35
C PRO A 157 7.18 -1.68 13.55
N PRO A 158 6.52 -0.73 14.22
CA PRO A 158 5.67 -1.04 15.36
C PRO A 158 4.60 -2.05 14.94
N GLU A 159 4.53 -3.20 15.62
CA GLU A 159 3.52 -4.25 15.39
C GLU A 159 2.10 -3.84 15.82
N GLU A 160 1.87 -2.55 16.09
CA GLU A 160 0.55 -1.99 16.38
C GLU A 160 -0.04 -1.29 15.15
N ILE A 161 -0.41 -2.08 14.14
CA ILE A 161 -1.53 -1.68 13.28
C ILE A 161 -2.59 -2.77 13.36
N LEU A 162 -3.31 -2.72 14.49
CA LEU A 162 -4.62 -3.31 14.69
C LEU A 162 -5.57 -2.81 13.60
N TRP A 163 -5.65 -3.53 12.48
CA TRP A 163 -6.80 -3.43 11.57
C TRP A 163 -7.98 -4.25 12.10
N THR A 164 -8.28 -4.11 13.40
CA THR A 164 -9.48 -4.66 14.01
C THR A 164 -10.68 -3.86 13.51
N VAL A 165 -11.12 -4.16 12.29
CA VAL A 165 -12.42 -3.76 11.79
C VAL A 165 -13.43 -4.63 12.52
N SER A 166 -14.08 -4.02 13.51
CA SER A 166 -15.28 -4.53 14.17
C SER A 166 -16.54 -4.20 13.38
#